data_AF-A0A967KJH7-F1
#
_entry.id   AF-A0A967KJH7-F1
#
_cell.length_a   1.000
_cell.length_b   1.000
_cell.length_c   1.000
_cell.angle_alpha   90.00
_cell.angle_beta   90.00
_cell.angle_gamma   90.00
#
_symmetry.space_group_name_H-M   'P 1'
#
loop_
_entity.id
_entity.type
_entity.pdbx_description
1 polymer ?
#
loop_
_entity_poly.entity_id
_entity_poly.type
_entity_poly.pdbx_seq_one_letter_code
_entity_poly.pdbx_strand_id
1 'polypeptide(L)' 'SGSESIVHFEVEEGAWVSLSHGIHPVNVGEVTRLYIDVGRCLYFDQEDRRIA' A
#
# COMPACT_ATOMS: atom_id res chain seq x y z
N SER A 1 -10.68 18.12 1.79
CA SER A 1 -11.85 17.28 2.11
C SER A 1 -11.67 16.51 3.42
N GLY A 2 -10.47 15.96 3.71
CA GLY A 2 -10.26 15.18 4.94
C GLY A 2 -10.94 13.81 4.91
N SER A 3 -11.38 13.38 3.73
CA SER A 3 -12.07 12.11 3.51
C SER A 3 -11.10 10.94 3.27
N GLU A 4 -9.81 11.21 3.09
CA GLU A 4 -8.83 10.19 2.70
C GLU A 4 -7.46 10.50 3.31
N SER A 5 -6.69 9.44 3.50
CA SER A 5 -5.28 9.47 3.90
C SER A 5 -4.45 8.67 2.90
N ILE A 6 -3.38 9.29 2.42
CA ILE A 6 -2.42 8.70 1.49
C ILE A 6 -1.07 8.59 2.21
N VAL A 7 -0.49 7.38 2.20
CA VAL A 7 0.81 7.11 2.81
C VAL A 7 1.73 6.53 1.76
N HIS A 8 2.87 7.19 1.55
CA HIS A 8 3.99 6.65 0.79
C HIS A 8 4.95 5.98 1.76
N PHE A 9 5.37 4.75 1.45
CA PHE A 9 6.28 3.99 2.30
C PHE A 9 7.15 3.06 1.46
N GLU A 10 8.26 2.61 2.04
CA GLU A 10 9.20 1.69 1.41
C GLU A 10 9.09 0.32 2.08
N VAL A 11 9.08 -0.72 1.26
CA VAL A 11 9.24 -2.11 1.70
C VAL A 11 10.34 -2.72 0.86
N GLU A 12 11.43 -3.13 1.51
CA GLU A 12 12.65 -3.59 0.84
C GLU A 12 13.13 -2.59 -0.22
N GLU A 13 13.08 -2.95 -1.50
CA GLU A 13 13.56 -2.14 -2.62
C GLU A 13 12.42 -1.41 -3.36
N GLY A 14 11.17 -1.54 -2.89
CA GLY A 14 9.97 -1.03 -3.56
C GLY A 14 9.35 0.18 -2.87
N ALA A 15 8.92 1.16 -3.67
CA ALA A 15 8.05 2.24 -3.23
C ALA A 15 6.58 1.80 -3.31
N TRP A 16 5.85 1.97 -2.21
CA TRP A 16 4.45 1.59 -2.06
C TRP A 16 3.58 2.79 -1.70
N VAL A 17 2.29 2.68 -2.03
CA VAL A 17 1.27 3.67 -1.67
C VAL A 17 0.08 2.96 -1.02
N SER A 18 -0.36 3.47 0.12
CA SER A 18 -1.62 3.09 0.76
C SER A 18 -2.61 4.25 0.67
N LEU A 19 -3.82 3.96 0.21
CA LEU A 19 -4.95 4.88 0.22
C LEU A 19 -6.05 4.31 1.13
N SER A 20 -6.46 5.10 2.11
CA SER A 20 -7.51 4.74 3.05
C SER A 20 -8.51 5.86 3.23
N HIS A 21 -9.77 5.51 3.50
CA HIS A 21 -10.80 6.49 3.83
C HIS A 21 -10.61 7.03 5.26
N GLY A 22 -10.92 8.30 5.45
CA GLY A 22 -10.78 9.01 6.72
C GLY A 22 -9.41 9.66 6.93
N ILE A 23 -9.24 10.29 8.09
CA ILE A 23 -7.99 10.92 8.52
C ILE A 23 -7.27 9.94 9.44
N HIS A 24 -6.12 9.44 8.98
CA HIS A 24 -5.20 8.59 9.72
C HIS A 24 -3.90 9.38 9.88
N PRO A 25 -3.62 9.95 11.06
CA PRO A 25 -2.41 10.71 11.28
C PRO A 25 -1.20 9.77 11.28
N VAL A 26 -0.21 10.11 10.47
CA VAL A 26 1.05 9.37 10.37
C VAL A 26 2.16 10.39 10.22
N ASN A 27 3.24 10.25 10.99
CA ASN A 27 4.38 11.15 10.87
C ASN A 27 5.37 10.63 9.83
N VAL A 28 6.01 11.54 9.11
CA VAL A 28 7.10 11.16 8.19
C VAL A 28 8.25 10.55 8.98
N GLY A 29 8.74 9.39 8.53
CA GLY A 29 9.80 8.63 9.18
C GLY A 29 9.33 7.72 10.33
N GLU A 30 8.04 7.72 10.66
CA GLU A 30 7.47 6.80 11.64
C GLU A 30 7.33 5.39 11.07
N VAL A 31 7.75 4.39 11.83
CA VAL A 31 7.48 2.98 11.50
C VAL A 31 6.01 2.69 11.76
N THR A 32 5.24 2.48 10.70
CA THR A 32 3.80 2.25 10.75
C THR A 32 3.44 0.85 10.29
N ARG A 33 2.46 0.23 10.96
CA ARG A 33 1.89 -1.05 10.49
C ARG A 33 0.78 -0.79 9.48
N LEU A 34 0.89 -1.42 8.31
CA LEU A 34 -0.12 -1.40 7.26
C LEU A 34 -0.62 -2.82 7.03
N TYR A 35 -1.87 -2.95 6.58
CA TYR A 35 -2.51 -4.23 6.31
C TYR A 35 -2.86 -4.34 4.83
N ILE A 36 -2.67 -5.53 4.26
CA ILE A 36 -3.03 -5.86 2.88
C ILE A 36 -3.97 -7.07 2.87
N ASP A 37 -5.00 -7.02 2.03
CA ASP A 37 -5.84 -8.17 1.72
C ASP A 37 -5.24 -8.91 0.52
N VAL A 38 -4.50 -9.98 0.79
CA VAL A 38 -3.85 -10.79 -0.24
C VAL A 38 -4.82 -11.45 -1.22
N GLY A 39 -6.10 -11.58 -0.84
CA GLY A 39 -7.17 -12.06 -1.72
C GLY A 39 -7.60 -11.04 -2.78
N ARG A 40 -7.14 -9.80 -2.68
CA ARG A 40 -7.38 -8.71 -3.66
C ARG A 40 -6.12 -8.33 -4.45
N CYS A 41 -5.00 -8.99 -4.20
CA CYS A 41 -3.79 -8.78 -4.98
C CYS A 41 -3.94 -9.37 -6.39
N LEU A 42 -3.27 -8.74 -7.34
CA LEU A 42 -3.06 -9.30 -8.67
C LEU A 42 -1.68 -9.96 -8.69
N TYR A 43 -1.60 -11.17 -9.22
CA TYR A 43 -0.34 -11.94 -9.28
C TYR A 43 0.08 -12.10 -10.73
N PHE A 44 1.36 -11.89 -11.01
CA PHE A 44 1.94 -11.94 -12.34
C PHE A 44 3.10 -12.93 -12.37
N ASP A 45 3.23 -13.68 -13.47
CA ASP A 45 4.40 -14.52 -13.73
C ASP A 45 5.59 -13.70 -14.27
N GLN A 46 6.70 -14.37 -14.57
CA GLN A 46 7.92 -13.73 -15.11
C GLN A 46 7.75 -13.19 -16.54
N GLU A 47 6.63 -13.50 -17.19
CA GLU A 47 6.29 -13.10 -18.55
C GLU A 47 5.18 -12.03 -18.53
N ASP A 48 4.98 -11.38 -17.37
CA ASP A 48 3.99 -10.34 -17.08
C ASP A 48 2.53 -10.77 -17.29
N ARG A 49 2.24 -12.07 -17.22
CA ARG A 49 0.87 -12.58 -17.36
C ARG A 49 0.19 -12.69 -16.01
N ARG A 50 -1.08 -12.24 -15.93
CA ARG A 50 -1.90 -12.40 -14.73
C ARG A 50 -2.26 -13.88 -14.51
N ILE A 51 -1.93 -14.41 -13.33
CA ILE A 51 -2.15 -15.83 -12.97
C ILE A 51 -3.19 -16.06 -11.87
N ALA A 52 -3.64 -15.01 -11.21
CA ALA A 52 -4.74 -15.02 -10.24
C ALA A 52 -5.46 -13.67 -10.22
#